data_AF-A0A8S0G1Y5-F1
#
_entry.id   AF-A0A8S0G1Y5-F1
#
_cell.length_a   1.000
_cell.length_b   1.000
_cell.length_c   1.000
_cell.angle_alpha   90.00
_cell.angle_beta   90.00
_cell.angle_gamma   90.00
#
_symmetry.space_group_name_H-M   'P 1'
#
loop_
_entity.id
_entity.type
_entity.pdbx_description
1 polymer ?
#
loop_
_entity_poly.entity_id
_entity_poly.type
_entity_poly.pdbx_seq_one_letter_code
_entity_poly.pdbx_strand_id
1 'polypeptide(L)'
;MSALFALVITVCWHQAFISTRQHIHSIIDPVARNSGAELGKPVTIGNNVWIGGRAVINPGVTIGDNVVVASGAVVTKDVPDNVVVGGNPARIIKKL
;
A
#
# COMPACT_ATOMS: atom_id res chain seq x y z
N MET A 1 15.52 9.60 -21.39
CA MET A 1 14.33 8.73 -21.58
C MET A 1 14.58 7.42 -20.84
N SER A 2 14.28 7.34 -19.54
CA SER A 2 12.96 7.00 -18.95
C SER A 2 12.61 5.52 -19.22
N ALA A 3 12.60 4.58 -18.28
CA ALA A 3 12.49 4.69 -16.84
C ALA A 3 13.25 3.53 -16.18
N LEU A 4 14.13 3.87 -15.24
CA LEU A 4 14.39 3.02 -14.09
C LEU A 4 13.03 2.76 -13.44
N PHE A 5 12.44 1.59 -13.67
CA PHE A 5 11.40 1.06 -12.79
C PHE A 5 12.03 0.99 -11.40
N ALA A 6 11.60 1.90 -10.53
CA ALA A 6 12.14 2.10 -9.20
C ALA A 6 12.07 0.79 -8.40
N LEU A 7 13.17 0.05 -8.48
CA LEU A 7 13.59 -0.99 -7.57
C LEU A 7 13.66 -0.35 -6.18
N VAL A 8 13.09 -1.02 -5.18
CA VAL A 8 13.33 -0.77 -3.75
C VAL A 8 12.81 0.58 -3.26
N ILE A 9 11.56 0.62 -2.79
CA ILE A 9 11.18 1.60 -1.76
C ILE A 9 11.77 1.10 -0.45
N THR A 10 12.99 1.56 -0.19
CA THR A 10 13.70 1.44 1.08
C THR A 10 12.76 1.86 2.20
N VAL A 11 12.54 0.94 3.13
CA VAL A 11 11.81 1.15 4.38
C VAL A 11 12.46 2.33 5.12
N CYS A 12 11.81 3.48 5.06
CA CYS A 12 12.13 4.61 5.92
C CYS A 12 11.66 4.24 7.35
N TRP A 13 12.60 3.76 8.15
CA TRP A 13 12.63 3.71 9.63
C TRP A 13 11.51 3.03 10.45
N HIS A 14 10.37 2.65 9.90
CA HIS A 14 9.41 1.75 10.56
C HIS A 14 8.85 0.78 9.52
N GLN A 15 8.83 -0.51 9.85
CA GLN A 15 8.47 -1.66 8.98
C GLN A 15 7.09 -1.55 8.30
N ALA A 16 6.90 -0.64 7.35
CA ALA A 16 5.70 -0.52 6.54
C ALA A 16 5.87 -1.37 5.26
N PHE A 17 4.90 -2.23 4.96
CA PHE A 17 4.91 -3.07 3.77
C PHE A 17 3.97 -2.46 2.72
N ILE A 18 4.54 -1.90 1.66
CA ILE A 18 3.79 -1.37 0.53
C ILE A 18 3.80 -2.46 -0.55
N SER A 19 2.68 -3.16 -0.70
CA SER A 19 2.56 -4.20 -1.73
C SER A 19 2.20 -3.52 -3.05
N THR A 20 3.13 -3.50 -4.01
CA THR A 20 2.86 -3.06 -5.39
C THR A 20 2.60 -4.22 -6.34
N ARG A 21 2.89 -5.46 -5.90
CA ARG A 21 2.74 -6.70 -6.69
C ARG A 21 1.77 -7.65 -5.99
N GLN A 22 0.76 -8.12 -6.73
CA GLN A 22 -0.18 -9.13 -6.24
C GLN A 22 -0.38 -10.25 -7.27
N HIS A 23 -0.36 -11.49 -6.80
CA HIS A 23 -0.84 -12.65 -7.56
C HIS A 23 -2.37 -12.71 -7.46
N ILE A 24 -3.10 -11.93 -8.25
CA ILE A 24 -4.58 -11.80 -8.05
C ILE A 24 -5.36 -13.01 -8.60
N HIS A 25 -4.77 -13.83 -9.46
CA HIS A 25 -5.45 -15.00 -10.05
C HIS A 25 -4.64 -16.29 -10.01
N SER A 26 -3.30 -16.18 -9.95
CA SER A 26 -2.41 -17.34 -10.04
C SER A 26 -2.17 -18.07 -8.71
N ILE A 27 -2.75 -17.63 -7.58
CA ILE A 27 -2.51 -18.30 -6.28
C ILE A 27 -3.31 -19.61 -6.17
N ILE A 28 -4.50 -19.64 -6.77
CA ILE A 28 -5.45 -20.77 -6.64
C ILE A 28 -5.14 -21.86 -7.67
N ASP A 29 -4.71 -21.47 -8.89
CA ASP A 29 -4.28 -22.41 -9.93
C ASP A 29 -2.76 -22.64 -9.88
N PRO A 30 -2.28 -23.86 -9.55
CA PRO A 30 -0.86 -24.18 -9.50
C PRO A 30 -0.13 -23.97 -10.84
N VAL A 31 -0.82 -24.14 -11.98
CA VAL A 31 -0.21 -23.98 -13.31
C VAL A 31 0.02 -22.50 -13.60
N ALA A 32 -1.01 -21.67 -13.40
CA ALA A 32 -0.87 -20.21 -13.48
C ALA A 32 0.18 -19.67 -12.49
N ARG A 33 0.32 -20.24 -11.29
CA ARG A 33 1.36 -19.83 -10.32
C ARG A 33 2.77 -20.05 -10.84
N ASN A 34 3.00 -21.23 -11.42
CA ASN A 34 4.30 -21.63 -11.94
C ASN A 34 4.68 -20.88 -13.23
N SER A 35 3.72 -20.24 -13.90
CA SER A 35 3.97 -19.42 -15.08
C SER A 35 4.74 -18.11 -14.78
N GLY A 36 4.76 -17.67 -13.52
CA GLY A 36 5.36 -16.39 -13.12
C GLY A 36 4.53 -15.15 -13.52
N ALA A 37 3.31 -15.31 -14.02
CA ALA A 37 2.44 -14.20 -14.36
C ALA A 37 2.01 -13.43 -13.10
N GLU A 38 2.38 -12.15 -13.05
CA GLU A 38 2.11 -11.21 -11.95
C GLU A 38 1.47 -9.92 -12.48
N LEU A 39 0.53 -9.38 -11.71
CA LEU A 39 -0.10 -8.09 -11.98
C LEU A 39 0.18 -7.13 -10.82
N GLY A 40 0.49 -5.88 -11.15
CA GLY A 40 0.71 -4.83 -10.17
C GLY A 40 -0.19 -3.64 -10.47
N LYS A 41 -0.69 -3.00 -9.42
CA LYS A 41 -1.32 -1.67 -9.52
C LYS A 41 -0.44 -0.68 -8.77
N PRO A 42 -0.17 0.51 -9.33
CA PRO A 42 0.64 1.51 -8.65
C PRO A 42 -0.02 1.95 -7.34
N VAL A 43 0.79 2.37 -6.38
CA VAL A 43 0.34 3.00 -5.13
C VAL A 43 0.84 4.44 -5.16
N THR A 44 -0.06 5.39 -4.88
CA THR A 44 0.28 6.82 -4.80
C THR A 44 0.18 7.27 -3.36
N ILE A 45 1.19 7.98 -2.87
CA ILE A 45 1.24 8.55 -1.52
C ILE A 45 1.49 10.04 -1.65
N GLY A 46 0.63 10.85 -1.04
CA GLY A 46 0.75 12.30 -0.98
C GLY A 46 1.88 12.79 -0.08
N ASN A 47 1.86 14.08 0.20
CA ASN A 47 2.83 14.78 1.04
C ASN A 47 2.48 14.64 2.53
N ASN A 48 3.50 14.70 3.39
CA ASN A 48 3.36 14.67 4.85
C ASN A 48 2.57 13.46 5.40
N VAL A 49 2.71 12.30 4.75
CA VAL A 49 2.04 11.06 5.18
C VAL A 49 2.88 10.32 6.20
N TRP A 50 2.29 9.98 7.35
CA TRP A 50 2.91 9.10 8.34
C TRP A 50 2.32 7.69 8.24
N ILE A 51 3.16 6.70 7.98
CA ILE A 51 2.78 5.29 7.97
C ILE A 51 3.32 4.59 9.22
N GLY A 52 2.42 4.13 10.08
CA GLY A 52 2.75 3.38 11.28
C GLY A 52 3.37 2.02 10.98
N GLY A 53 4.19 1.53 11.91
CA GLY A 53 4.86 0.23 11.75
C GLY A 53 3.87 -0.92 11.52
N ARG A 54 4.25 -1.86 10.65
CA ARG A 54 3.43 -3.01 10.23
C ARG A 54 2.12 -2.67 9.53
N ALA A 55 1.94 -1.43 9.07
CA ALA A 55 0.85 -1.13 8.16
C ALA A 55 1.07 -1.80 6.80
N VAL A 56 -0.02 -2.21 6.16
CA VAL A 56 -0.07 -2.84 4.84
C VAL A 56 -0.90 -1.95 3.92
N ILE A 57 -0.31 -1.52 2.81
CA ILE A 57 -1.01 -0.75 1.76
C ILE A 57 -1.19 -1.66 0.55
N ASN A 58 -2.44 -1.86 0.13
CA ASN A 58 -2.76 -2.69 -1.04
C ASN A 58 -2.42 -1.97 -2.36
N PRO A 59 -2.12 -2.72 -3.45
CA PRO A 59 -1.90 -2.15 -4.76
C PRO A 59 -3.13 -1.38 -5.26
N GLY A 60 -2.89 -0.27 -5.97
CA GLY A 60 -3.95 0.56 -6.55
C GLY A 60 -4.55 1.58 -5.59
N VAL A 61 -4.06 1.64 -4.35
CA VAL A 61 -4.51 2.63 -3.35
C VAL A 61 -3.81 3.97 -3.56
N THR A 62 -4.59 5.04 -3.44
CA THR A 62 -4.11 6.41 -3.33
C THR A 62 -4.30 6.92 -1.90
N ILE A 63 -3.23 7.41 -1.29
CA ILE A 63 -3.24 8.09 0.01
C ILE A 63 -3.03 9.58 -0.24
N GLY A 64 -3.97 10.40 0.26
CA GLY A 64 -3.92 11.86 0.17
C GLY A 64 -2.83 12.52 1.02
N ASP A 65 -2.88 13.84 1.09
CA ASP A 65 -1.94 14.68 1.84
C ASP A 65 -2.28 14.71 3.35
N ASN A 66 -1.24 14.86 4.18
CA ASN A 66 -1.34 14.99 5.65
C ASN A 66 -2.08 13.80 6.30
N VAL A 67 -1.91 12.58 5.80
CA VAL A 67 -2.58 11.39 6.33
C VAL A 67 -1.72 10.69 7.39
N VAL A 68 -2.35 10.17 8.43
CA VAL A 68 -1.71 9.26 9.40
C VAL A 68 -2.34 7.87 9.30
N VAL A 69 -1.54 6.87 8.94
CA VAL A 69 -1.92 5.45 8.94
C VAL A 69 -1.44 4.82 10.25
N ALA A 70 -2.35 4.33 11.08
CA ALA A 70 -2.00 3.67 12.34
C ALA A 70 -1.17 2.40 12.12
N SER A 71 -0.40 2.01 13.13
CA SER A 71 0.34 0.75 13.11
C SER A 71 -0.59 -0.46 12.95
N GLY A 72 -0.15 -1.45 12.19
CA GLY A 72 -0.94 -2.66 11.90
C GLY A 72 -2.19 -2.43 11.02
N ALA A 73 -2.40 -1.24 10.47
CA ALA A 73 -3.54 -0.97 9.60
C ALA A 73 -3.40 -1.67 8.24
N VAL A 74 -4.51 -2.16 7.69
CA VAL A 74 -4.55 -2.75 6.34
C VAL A 74 -5.41 -1.88 5.44
N VAL A 75 -4.76 -1.05 4.62
CA VAL A 75 -5.40 -0.07 3.75
C VAL A 75 -5.78 -0.72 2.44
N THR A 76 -7.08 -0.92 2.24
CA THR A 76 -7.66 -1.60 1.09
C THR A 76 -8.40 -0.67 0.12
N LYS A 77 -8.49 0.62 0.44
CA LYS A 77 -9.23 1.65 -0.31
C LYS A 77 -8.48 2.98 -0.20
N ASP A 78 -8.76 3.88 -1.13
CA ASP A 78 -8.20 5.23 -1.14
C ASP A 78 -8.51 5.97 0.16
N VAL A 79 -7.54 6.79 0.59
CA VAL A 79 -7.60 7.56 1.84
C VAL A 79 -7.58 9.04 1.47
N PRO A 80 -8.61 9.82 1.86
CA PRO A 80 -8.67 11.25 1.58
C PRO A 80 -7.64 12.03 2.42
N ASP A 81 -7.44 13.31 2.11
CA ASP A 81 -6.53 14.19 2.83
C ASP A 81 -6.96 14.43 4.29
N ASN A 82 -6.00 14.80 5.15
CA ASN A 82 -6.22 15.28 6.52
C ASN A 82 -7.03 14.31 7.42
N VAL A 83 -6.72 13.02 7.37
CA VAL A 83 -7.35 12.01 8.22
C VAL A 83 -6.33 11.09 8.88
N VAL A 84 -6.76 10.48 9.98
CA VAL A 84 -6.12 9.32 10.58
C VAL A 84 -6.94 8.09 10.24
N VAL A 85 -6.30 7.05 9.72
CA VAL A 85 -6.92 5.74 9.43
C VAL A 85 -6.29 4.63 10.26
N GLY A 86 -7.09 3.62 10.62
CA GLY A 86 -6.60 2.47 11.38
C GLY A 86 -7.50 1.23 11.25
N GLY A 87 -6.98 0.08 11.67
CA GLY A 87 -7.68 -1.21 11.66
C GLY A 87 -7.47 -2.04 10.39
N ASN A 88 -8.06 -3.24 10.39
CA ASN A 88 -8.07 -4.16 9.25
C ASN A 88 -9.52 -4.65 9.00
N PRO A 89 -10.20 -4.21 7.93
CA PRO A 89 -9.75 -3.23 6.94
C PRO A 89 -9.75 -1.78 7.50
N ALA A 90 -8.82 -0.95 7.03
CA ALA A 90 -8.62 0.41 7.55
C ALA A 90 -9.88 1.29 7.40
N ARG A 91 -10.17 2.10 8.42
CA ARG A 91 -11.26 3.07 8.47
C ARG A 91 -10.76 4.39 9.04
N ILE A 92 -11.43 5.49 8.67
CA ILE A 92 -11.17 6.80 9.25
C ILE A 92 -11.54 6.75 10.74
N ILE A 93 -10.57 7.02 11.60
CA ILE A 93 -10.75 7.08 13.05
C ILE A 93 -10.80 8.52 13.57
N LYS A 94 -10.20 9.47 12.82
CA LYS A 94 -10.16 10.89 13.18
C LYS A 94 -9.94 11.76 11.94
N LYS A 95 -10.50 12.98 11.95
CA LYS A 95 -10.15 14.07 11.02
C LYS A 95 -9.12 14.98 11.69
N LEU A 96 -8.12 15.43 10.93
CA LEU A 96 -7.03 16.30 11.41
C LEU A 96 -7.41 17.77 11.29
#